data_AF-A0A6P2RGI1-F1
#
_entry.id   AF-A0A6P2RGI1-F1
#
_cell.length_a   1.000
_cell.length_b   1.000
_cell.length_c   1.000
_cell.angle_alpha   90.00
_cell.angle_beta   90.00
_cell.angle_gamma   90.00
#
_symmetry.space_group_name_H-M   'P 1'
#
loop_
_entity.id
_entity.type
_entity.pdbx_description
1 polymer ?
#
loop_
_entity_poly.entity_id
_entity_poly.type
_entity_poly.pdbx_seq_one_letter_code
_entity_poly.pdbx_strand_id
1 'polypeptide(L)'
;MPHAFDECVRIGRVTDRLRPSMESRALQFIMKSVPREFHSDTNIFIGGCFICLAWPRIEISDGQTKVVLDCPTNQGMFSRDDTALIPFLRRFPELCARMVDAHPLLRARFRAFDAGSPA
;
A
#
# COMPACT_ATOMS: atom_id res chain seq x y z
N MET A 1 12.20 -33.29 -40.49
CA MET A 1 11.69 -32.19 -41.33
C MET A 1 10.20 -32.45 -41.55
N PRO A 2 9.30 -31.46 -41.39
CA PRO A 2 8.62 -31.18 -40.11
C PRO A 2 7.09 -30.90 -40.19
N HIS A 3 6.46 -30.74 -39.01
CA HIS A 3 5.13 -30.15 -38.71
C HIS A 3 3.86 -30.91 -39.17
N ALA A 4 2.76 -30.97 -38.44
CA ALA A 4 2.16 -30.02 -37.48
C ALA A 4 1.43 -30.82 -36.36
N PHE A 5 1.60 -30.50 -35.08
CA PHE A 5 0.88 -29.43 -34.35
C PHE A 5 -0.64 -29.64 -34.28
N ASP A 6 -1.04 -30.81 -33.77
CA ASP A 6 -2.42 -31.07 -33.37
C ASP A 6 -2.42 -31.88 -32.06
N GLU A 7 -2.34 -31.18 -30.93
CA GLU A 7 -3.01 -31.65 -29.71
C GLU A 7 -3.39 -30.43 -28.87
N CYS A 8 -4.61 -29.97 -29.11
CA CYS A 8 -5.29 -29.04 -28.26
C CYS A 8 -5.70 -29.73 -26.95
N VAL A 9 -5.57 -29.01 -25.83
CA VAL A 9 -6.25 -29.21 -24.54
C VAL A 9 -5.62 -30.19 -23.54
N ARG A 10 -4.85 -29.57 -22.62
CA ARG A 10 -4.52 -29.90 -21.21
C ARG A 10 -3.07 -29.50 -21.11
N ILE A 11 -2.66 -28.42 -20.46
CA ILE A 11 -2.74 -28.19 -19.02
C ILE A 11 -2.67 -26.66 -18.82
N GLY A 12 -3.54 -26.11 -17.97
CA GLY A 12 -3.60 -24.66 -17.71
C GLY A 12 -2.26 -24.07 -17.26
N ARG A 13 -1.61 -23.33 -18.17
CA ARG A 13 -0.58 -22.33 -17.87
C ARG A 13 -0.70 -21.17 -18.85
N VAL A 14 -1.90 -20.62 -18.98
CA VAL A 14 -2.00 -19.19 -19.20
C VAL A 14 -1.93 -18.61 -17.80
N THR A 15 -0.71 -18.27 -17.35
CA THR A 15 -0.60 -17.29 -16.27
C THR A 15 -1.14 -16.00 -16.86
N ASP A 16 -2.45 -15.85 -16.72
CA ASP A 16 -3.09 -14.57 -16.55
C ASP A 16 -2.11 -13.71 -15.74
N ARG A 17 -1.63 -12.60 -16.31
CA ARG A 17 -0.87 -11.63 -15.54
C ARG A 17 -1.87 -11.02 -14.56
N LEU A 18 -2.10 -11.74 -13.46
CA LEU A 18 -3.00 -11.36 -12.39
C LEU A 18 -2.58 -9.96 -11.96
N ARG A 19 -3.41 -8.97 -12.28
CA ARG A 19 -3.18 -7.61 -11.81
C ARG A 19 -3.10 -7.69 -10.28
N PRO A 20 -2.06 -7.12 -9.65
CA PRO A 20 -1.95 -7.13 -8.20
C PRO A 20 -3.20 -6.50 -7.57
N SER A 21 -3.66 -7.06 -6.44
CA SER A 21 -4.83 -6.55 -5.71
C SER A 21 -4.63 -5.08 -5.31
N MET A 22 -5.72 -4.37 -5.04
CA MET A 22 -5.67 -2.98 -4.58
C MET A 22 -4.77 -2.83 -3.35
N GLU A 23 -4.83 -3.76 -2.39
CA GLU A 23 -3.97 -3.73 -1.20
C GLU A 23 -2.48 -3.86 -1.56
N SER A 24 -2.16 -4.81 -2.44
CA SER A 24 -0.79 -5.04 -2.90
C SER A 24 -0.23 -3.81 -3.63
N ARG A 25 -1.06 -3.18 -4.47
CA ARG A 25 -0.67 -1.95 -5.19
C ARG A 25 -0.52 -0.77 -4.25
N ALA A 26 -1.42 -0.60 -3.29
CA ALA A 26 -1.33 0.45 -2.27
C ALA A 26 -0.06 0.30 -1.43
N LEU A 27 0.27 -0.91 -1.00
CA LEU A 27 1.52 -1.19 -0.30
C LEU A 27 2.74 -0.86 -1.18
N GLN A 28 2.75 -1.25 -2.45
CA GLN A 28 3.83 -0.90 -3.38
C GLN A 28 3.98 0.61 -3.58
N PHE A 29 2.88 1.34 -3.69
CA PHE A 29 2.86 2.79 -3.75
C PHE A 29 3.56 3.40 -2.52
N ILE A 30 3.12 3.03 -1.32
CA ILE A 30 3.71 3.51 -0.05
C ILE A 30 5.21 3.20 -0.01
N MET A 31 5.58 1.95 -0.32
CA MET A 31 6.98 1.49 -0.31
C MET A 31 7.88 2.23 -1.31
N LYS A 32 7.34 2.70 -2.43
CA LYS A 32 8.09 3.46 -3.44
C LYS A 32 8.09 4.96 -3.18
N SER A 33 7.08 5.48 -2.49
CA SER A 33 6.98 6.90 -2.14
C SER A 33 7.81 7.28 -0.93
N VAL A 34 8.17 6.33 -0.07
CA VAL A 34 8.96 6.58 1.15
C VAL A 34 10.41 6.16 0.95
N PRO A 35 11.38 7.09 1.07
CA PRO A 35 12.81 6.74 1.07
C PRO A 35 13.15 5.69 2.13
N ARG A 36 14.09 4.79 1.81
CA ARG A 36 14.40 3.63 2.66
C ARG A 36 14.87 4.01 4.07
N GLU A 37 15.55 5.15 4.22
CA GLU A 37 15.99 5.64 5.53
C GLU A 37 14.85 5.90 6.52
N PHE A 38 13.64 6.19 6.04
CA PHE A 38 12.47 6.46 6.89
C PHE A 38 11.61 5.20 7.14
N HIS A 39 12.03 4.01 6.73
CA HIS A 39 11.22 2.79 6.91
C HIS A 39 11.20 2.31 8.37
N SER A 40 12.14 2.77 9.19
CA SER A 40 12.16 2.54 10.64
C SER A 40 11.32 3.54 11.43
N ASP A 41 10.81 4.59 10.78
CA ASP A 41 10.17 5.69 11.49
C ASP A 41 8.71 5.36 11.82
N THR A 42 8.20 6.01 12.87
CA THR A 42 6.79 5.93 13.28
C THR A 42 5.89 6.85 12.45
N ASN A 43 6.50 7.72 11.63
CA ASN A 43 5.84 8.63 10.73
C ASN A 43 6.57 8.70 9.38
N ILE A 44 5.86 9.14 8.35
CA ILE A 44 6.37 9.30 6.99
C ILE A 44 5.69 10.48 6.31
N PHE A 45 6.26 10.92 5.19
CA PHE A 45 5.63 11.89 4.31
C PHE A 45 5.42 11.30 2.92
N ILE A 46 4.19 11.37 2.40
CA ILE A 46 3.85 10.90 1.04
C ILE A 46 3.04 11.99 0.33
N GLY A 47 3.60 12.53 -0.75
CA GLY A 47 2.85 13.32 -1.72
C GLY A 47 2.11 14.54 -1.16
N GLY A 48 2.64 15.16 -0.11
CA GLY A 48 1.99 16.29 0.57
C GLY A 48 1.31 15.93 1.90
N CYS A 49 1.18 14.65 2.22
CA CYS A 49 0.55 14.19 3.45
C CYS A 49 1.59 13.70 4.47
N PHE A 50 1.51 14.24 5.68
CA PHE A 50 2.11 13.65 6.86
C PHE A 50 1.24 12.49 7.35
N ILE A 51 1.87 11.34 7.59
CA ILE A 51 1.21 10.12 8.04
C ILE A 51 1.94 9.63 9.28
N CYS A 52 1.23 9.42 10.39
CA CYS A 52 1.81 8.87 11.60
C CYS A 52 0.99 7.72 12.19
N LEU A 53 1.70 6.75 12.77
CA LEU A 53 1.09 5.71 13.60
C LEU A 53 0.98 6.24 15.04
N ALA A 54 -0.16 6.86 15.36
CA ALA A 54 -0.52 7.25 16.72
C ALA A 54 -1.39 6.15 17.35
N TRP A 55 -0.78 5.02 17.70
CA TRP A 55 -1.50 3.81 18.14
C TRP A 55 -2.62 4.12 19.17
N PRO A 56 -3.86 3.61 18.97
CA PRO A 56 -4.28 2.62 17.97
C PRO A 56 -4.82 3.21 16.67
N ARG A 57 -4.32 4.37 16.24
CA ARG A 57 -4.81 5.09 15.06
C ARG A 57 -3.69 5.43 14.10
N ILE A 58 -4.05 5.60 12.83
CA ILE A 58 -3.22 6.28 11.84
C ILE A 58 -3.83 7.67 11.63
N GLU A 59 -3.02 8.70 11.76
CA GLU A 59 -3.40 10.05 11.39
C GLU A 59 -2.77 10.42 10.05
N ILE A 60 -3.57 11.06 9.20
CA ILE A 60 -3.17 11.54 7.88
C ILE A 60 -3.55 13.02 7.80
N SER A 61 -2.60 13.87 7.45
CA SER A 61 -2.84 15.31 7.34
C SER A 61 -2.05 15.95 6.21
N ASP A 62 -2.66 16.86 5.45
CA ASP A 62 -1.97 17.74 4.51
C ASP A 62 -1.77 19.17 5.07
N GLY A 63 -2.07 19.38 6.35
CA GLY A 63 -2.05 20.67 7.03
C GLY A 63 -3.38 21.44 7.00
N GLN A 64 -4.29 21.12 6.09
CA GLN A 64 -5.64 21.71 6.01
C GLN A 64 -6.73 20.71 6.40
N THR A 65 -6.58 19.48 5.94
CA THR A 65 -7.48 18.36 6.17
C THR A 65 -6.78 17.31 7.00
N LYS A 66 -7.47 16.80 8.03
CA LYS A 66 -7.02 15.69 8.85
C LYS A 66 -8.01 14.54 8.76
N VAL A 67 -7.51 13.34 8.51
CA VAL A 67 -8.27 12.09 8.52
C VAL A 67 -7.63 11.12 9.51
N VAL A 68 -8.46 10.34 10.19
CA VAL A 68 -8.04 9.37 11.20
C VAL A 68 -8.61 8.02 10.84
N LEU A 69 -7.76 6.99 10.88
CA LEU A 69 -8.14 5.60 10.66
C LEU A 69 -7.84 4.77 11.89
N ASP A 70 -8.81 3.99 12.36
CA ASP A 70 -8.57 3.02 13.42
C ASP A 70 -7.80 1.80 12.89
N CYS A 71 -6.76 1.42 13.64
CA CYS A 71 -5.96 0.22 13.40
C CYS A 71 -6.72 -1.05 13.82
N PRO A 72 -6.43 -2.22 13.22
CA PRO A 72 -6.94 -3.49 13.69
C PRO A 72 -6.40 -3.81 15.09
N THR A 73 -7.23 -3.65 16.13
CA THR A 73 -6.83 -3.86 17.54
C THR A 73 -6.87 -5.32 17.98
N ASN A 74 -7.59 -6.17 17.24
CA ASN A 74 -7.76 -7.60 17.53
C ASN A 74 -6.61 -8.49 17.03
N GLN A 75 -5.60 -7.93 16.35
CA GLN A 75 -4.53 -8.71 15.70
C GLN A 75 -3.15 -8.58 16.38
N GLY A 76 -3.07 -8.03 17.59
CA GLY A 76 -1.86 -8.06 18.42
C GLY A 76 -1.70 -6.87 19.38
N MET A 77 -0.81 -7.02 20.36
CA MET A 77 -0.30 -5.90 21.16
C MET A 77 0.86 -5.22 20.40
N PHE A 78 0.71 -3.93 20.11
CA PHE A 78 1.76 -3.09 19.54
C PHE A 78 2.25 -2.10 20.61
N SER A 79 3.56 -1.83 20.64
CA SER A 79 4.11 -0.76 21.48
C SER A 79 3.65 0.58 20.91
N ARG A 80 3.14 1.46 21.77
CA ARG A 80 2.59 2.75 21.34
C ARG A 80 3.64 3.64 20.66
N ASP A 81 4.87 3.61 21.17
CA ASP A 81 5.87 4.64 20.85
C ASP A 81 7.01 4.13 19.93
N ASP A 82 7.16 2.81 19.78
CA ASP A 82 8.28 2.21 19.02
C ASP A 82 7.85 1.44 17.77
N THR A 83 6.55 1.41 17.45
CA THR A 83 6.08 0.65 16.28
C THR A 83 6.34 1.44 15.01
N ALA A 84 7.34 1.03 14.24
CA ALA A 84 7.63 1.59 12.92
C ALA A 84 6.44 1.41 11.96
N LEU A 85 6.06 2.50 11.27
CA LEU A 85 4.84 2.55 10.45
C LEU A 85 4.92 1.63 9.24
N ILE A 86 6.05 1.58 8.53
CA ILE A 86 6.18 0.74 7.33
C ILE A 86 6.12 -0.76 7.67
N PRO A 87 6.88 -1.29 8.65
CA PRO A 87 6.72 -2.67 9.12
C PRO A 87 5.30 -3.00 9.58
N PHE A 88 4.62 -2.05 10.22
CA PHE A 88 3.22 -2.21 10.61
C PHE A 88 2.31 -2.36 9.37
N LEU A 89 2.38 -1.43 8.42
CA LEU A 89 1.56 -1.45 7.20
C LEU A 89 1.77 -2.71 6.34
N ARG A 90 2.98 -3.27 6.32
CA ARG A 90 3.26 -4.56 5.64
C ARG A 90 2.46 -5.73 6.20
N ARG A 91 2.10 -5.69 7.50
CA ARG A 91 1.30 -6.72 8.16
C ARG A 91 -0.20 -6.57 7.89
N PHE A 92 -0.63 -5.39 7.43
CA PHE A 92 -2.04 -5.05 7.19
C PHE A 92 -2.24 -4.42 5.82
N PRO A 93 -2.13 -5.19 4.71
CA PRO A 93 -2.32 -4.66 3.36
C PRO A 93 -3.66 -3.94 3.15
N GLU A 94 -4.73 -4.40 3.79
CA GLU A 94 -6.06 -3.78 3.78
C GLU A 94 -6.04 -2.36 4.35
N LEU A 95 -5.20 -2.10 5.35
CA LEU A 95 -5.03 -0.78 5.93
C LEU A 95 -4.30 0.17 4.95
N CYS A 96 -3.40 -0.36 4.12
CA CYS A 96 -2.76 0.41 3.06
C CYS A 96 -3.78 0.95 2.05
N ALA A 97 -4.73 0.10 1.61
CA ALA A 97 -5.80 0.51 0.70
C ALA A 97 -6.70 1.58 1.35
N ARG A 98 -7.14 1.34 2.61
CA ARG A 98 -7.92 2.31 3.38
C ARG A 98 -7.20 3.66 3.53
N MET A 99 -5.90 3.64 3.79
CA MET A 99 -5.08 4.85 3.94
C MET A 99 -5.01 5.67 2.64
N VAL A 100 -4.80 5.01 1.51
CA VAL A 100 -4.83 5.65 0.19
C VAL A 100 -6.20 6.27 -0.09
N ASP A 101 -7.28 5.55 0.20
CA ASP A 101 -8.63 6.01 -0.07
C ASP A 101 -9.08 7.09 0.93
N ALA A 102 -8.53 7.14 2.13
CA ALA A 102 -8.96 8.04 3.18
C ALA A 102 -8.71 9.52 2.88
N HIS A 103 -7.66 9.84 2.12
CA HIS A 103 -7.26 11.24 1.87
C HIS A 103 -7.28 11.58 0.38
N PRO A 104 -7.93 12.68 -0.06
CA PRO A 104 -8.02 13.04 -1.48
C PRO A 104 -6.66 13.14 -2.18
N LEU A 105 -5.65 13.75 -1.53
CA LEU A 105 -4.29 13.85 -2.10
C LEU A 105 -3.65 12.46 -2.28
N LEU A 106 -3.74 11.58 -1.27
CA LEU A 106 -3.20 10.23 -1.38
C LEU A 106 -3.90 9.44 -2.48
N ARG A 107 -5.22 9.56 -2.59
CA ARG A 107 -6.01 8.92 -3.65
C ARG A 107 -5.59 9.40 -5.04
N ALA A 108 -5.37 10.70 -5.21
CA ALA A 108 -4.91 11.26 -6.48
C ALA A 108 -3.50 10.77 -6.85
N ARG A 109 -2.57 10.78 -5.88
CA ARG A 109 -1.19 10.29 -6.07
C ARG A 109 -1.14 8.81 -6.38
N PHE A 110 -1.95 8.01 -5.67
CA PHE A 110 -2.07 6.59 -5.94
C PHE A 110 -2.61 6.34 -7.35
N ARG A 111 -3.63 7.05 -7.82
CA ARG A 111 -4.14 6.90 -9.20
C ARG A 111 -3.08 7.21 -10.25
N ALA A 112 -2.27 8.25 -10.04
CA ALA A 112 -1.15 8.56 -10.94
C ALA A 112 -0.12 7.42 -10.97
N PHE A 113 0.27 6.92 -9.79
CA PHE A 113 1.12 5.75 -9.66
C PHE A 113 0.51 4.50 -10.35
N ASP A 114 -0.79 4.28 -10.18
CA ASP A 114 -1.52 3.13 -10.70
C ASP A 114 -1.61 3.13 -12.23
N ALA A 115 -1.73 4.33 -12.81
CA ALA A 115 -1.73 4.56 -14.26
C ALA A 115 -0.32 4.46 -14.89
N GLY A 116 0.73 4.27 -14.09
CA GLY A 116 2.12 4.25 -14.58
C GLY A 116 2.68 5.65 -14.87
N SER A 117 2.03 6.71 -14.40
CA SER A 117 2.58 8.06 -14.48
C SER A 117 3.61 8.24 -13.36
N PRO A 118 4.82 8.75 -13.65
CA PRO A 118 5.76 9.11 -12.60
C PRO A 118 5.13 10.18 -11.69
N ALA A 119 5.22 9.96 -10.38
CA ALA A 119 4.71 10.85 -9.34
C ALA A 119 5.55 12.13 -9.18
#